data_AF-A0A3A1ULR9-F1
#
_entry.id   AF-A0A3A1ULR9-F1
#
_cell.length_a   1.000
_cell.length_b   1.000
_cell.length_c   1.000
_cell.angle_alpha   90.00
_cell.angle_beta   90.00
_cell.angle_gamma   90.00
#
_symmetry.space_group_name_H-M   'P 1'
#
loop_
_entity.id
_entity.type
_entity.pdbx_description
1 polymer ?
#
loop_
_entity_poly.entity_id
_entity_poly.type
_entity_poly.pdbx_seq_one_letter_code
_entity_poly.pdbx_strand_id
1 'polypeptide(L)'
;MRWALSSSLIAFTLVLTSCGGTTQASTQQLSYKDVKSMVIDILKTEDAQKALQESSQQLSGYSTQQSKLLSVQDQEEVRLAVKDVISSPEYDKVIKKLMTDTRFAGEFAKSVMKENKDIHKELIKDPSYQQELVKTLQNPEMEKMILQVLKSAQYRKEVMSLMQESMQNPLFRLEVLDLMKKAVQEELTTKPDEKVKSQEEGQGGSEGGDSGGEDGSGGGEGGGEQ
;
A
#
# COMPACT_ATOMS: atom_id res chain seq x y z
N MET A 1 97.12 19.83 -3.11
CA MET A 1 95.71 19.90 -3.56
C MET A 1 94.75 18.92 -2.87
N ARG A 2 95.21 17.87 -2.14
CA ARG A 2 94.32 16.92 -1.43
C ARG A 2 93.80 17.39 -0.06
N TRP A 3 94.46 18.38 0.56
CA TRP A 3 94.03 18.97 1.85
C TRP A 3 93.01 20.12 1.72
N ALA A 4 92.94 20.78 0.55
CA ALA A 4 91.96 21.84 0.30
C ALA A 4 90.53 21.30 0.09
N LEU A 5 90.41 20.10 -0.50
CA LEU A 5 89.11 19.43 -0.68
C LEU A 5 88.52 18.90 0.64
N SER A 6 89.35 18.51 1.61
CA SER A 6 88.86 18.00 2.90
C SER A 6 88.35 19.13 3.81
N SER A 7 88.91 20.34 3.69
CA SER A 7 88.44 21.52 4.45
C SER A 7 87.11 22.08 3.91
N SER A 8 86.84 21.90 2.61
CA SER A 8 85.58 22.35 1.98
C SER A 8 84.40 21.42 2.31
N LEU A 9 84.66 20.15 2.63
CA LEU A 9 83.61 19.17 2.95
C LEU A 9 83.12 19.28 4.41
N ILE A 10 84.00 19.68 5.33
CA ILE A 10 83.67 19.95 6.74
C ILE A 10 82.92 21.28 6.93
N ALA A 11 83.18 22.27 6.07
CA ALA A 11 82.44 23.52 6.05
C ALA A 11 80.99 23.34 5.57
N PHE A 12 80.72 22.38 4.68
CA PHE A 12 79.39 22.14 4.12
C PHE A 12 78.45 21.38 5.09
N THR A 13 79.00 20.56 5.99
CA THR A 13 78.22 19.88 7.05
C THR A 13 77.78 20.82 8.18
N LEU A 14 78.48 21.94 8.38
CA LEU A 14 78.17 22.94 9.40
C LEU A 14 76.96 23.82 9.04
N VAL A 15 76.66 23.97 7.75
CA VAL A 15 75.50 24.77 7.29
C VAL A 15 74.19 23.97 7.37
N LEU A 16 74.24 22.63 7.28
CA LEU A 16 73.05 21.78 7.40
C LEU A 16 72.60 21.55 8.85
N THR A 17 73.42 21.89 9.85
CA THR A 17 73.05 21.81 11.28
C THR A 17 72.60 23.15 11.88
N SER A 18 72.47 24.22 11.08
CA SER A 18 72.14 25.56 11.60
C SER A 18 70.69 26.02 11.38
N CYS A 19 69.79 25.16 10.92
CA CYS A 19 68.34 25.41 11.04
C CYS A 19 67.80 24.70 12.28
N GLY A 20 68.29 25.12 13.45
CA GLY A 20 67.99 24.48 14.72
C GLY A 20 68.59 25.25 15.88
N GLY A 21 68.10 26.47 16.11
CA GLY A 21 68.52 27.26 17.26
C GLY A 21 67.71 28.53 17.44
N THR A 22 66.59 28.45 18.16
CA THR A 22 66.34 29.42 19.22
C THR A 22 65.47 28.85 20.34
N THR A 23 65.85 29.24 21.55
CA THR A 23 65.15 29.18 22.85
C THR A 23 64.83 27.83 23.48
N GLN A 24 65.66 27.53 24.48
CA GLN A 24 65.26 26.88 25.72
C GLN A 24 64.01 27.56 26.32
N ALA A 25 62.85 26.90 26.20
CA ALA A 25 61.73 27.05 27.11
C ALA A 25 60.93 25.75 27.09
N SER A 26 60.89 25.08 28.26
CA SER A 26 59.86 24.14 28.67
C SER A 26 59.34 23.17 27.61
N THR A 27 59.87 21.95 27.63
CA THR A 27 59.21 20.75 27.09
C THR A 27 57.88 20.54 27.80
N GLN A 28 56.85 21.27 27.39
CA GLN A 28 55.47 20.90 27.63
C GLN A 28 55.02 20.26 26.34
N GLN A 29 54.88 18.93 26.37
CA GLN A 29 54.18 18.16 25.34
C GLN A 29 52.95 18.96 24.91
N LEU A 30 52.98 19.57 23.72
CA LEU A 30 51.78 20.07 23.09
C LEU A 30 50.88 18.85 22.96
N SER A 31 49.81 18.83 23.75
CA SER A 31 48.88 17.72 23.76
C SER A 31 48.34 17.58 22.35
N TYR A 32 48.19 16.35 21.87
CA TYR A 32 47.50 16.06 20.61
C TYR A 32 46.14 16.78 20.54
N LYS A 33 45.54 17.05 21.71
CA LYS A 33 44.32 17.83 21.88
C LYS A 33 44.47 19.29 21.44
N ASP A 34 45.59 19.94 21.73
CA ASP A 34 45.84 21.36 21.43
C ASP A 34 46.18 21.56 19.95
N VAL A 35 46.94 20.63 19.36
CA VAL A 35 47.19 20.61 17.91
C VAL A 35 45.89 20.31 17.15
N LYS A 36 45.07 19.38 17.66
CA LYS A 36 43.76 19.07 17.07
C LYS A 36 42.80 20.26 17.12
N SER A 37 42.73 20.98 18.24
CA SER A 37 41.89 22.18 18.32
C SER A 37 42.36 23.27 17.37
N MET A 38 43.68 23.47 17.25
CA MET A 38 44.25 24.44 16.31
C MET A 38 43.93 24.09 14.85
N VAL A 39 44.03 22.81 14.46
CA VAL A 39 43.65 22.36 13.11
C VAL A 39 42.15 22.50 12.86
N ILE A 40 41.31 22.23 13.86
CA ILE A 40 39.86 22.43 13.76
C ILE A 40 39.52 23.90 13.58
N ASP A 41 40.24 24.80 14.25
CA ASP A 41 40.02 26.24 14.12
C ASP A 41 40.49 26.77 12.76
N ILE A 42 41.59 26.24 12.20
CA ILE A 42 42.00 26.52 10.80
C ILE A 42 40.92 26.06 9.82
N LEU A 43 40.39 24.83 9.97
CA LEU A 43 39.32 24.33 9.09
C LEU A 43 38.00 25.10 9.21
N LYS A 44 37.75 25.73 10.36
CA LYS A 44 36.58 26.60 10.58
C LYS A 44 36.75 28.03 10.08
N THR A 45 37.97 28.42 9.70
CA THR A 45 38.24 29.77 9.20
C THR A 45 37.66 29.90 7.78
N GLU A 46 37.13 31.08 7.45
CA GLU A 46 36.47 31.35 6.16
C GLU A 46 37.37 31.07 4.96
N ASP A 47 38.68 31.30 5.09
CA ASP A 47 39.67 30.99 4.04
C ASP A 47 39.80 29.49 3.76
N ALA A 48 39.71 28.64 4.79
CA ALA A 48 39.76 27.19 4.62
C ALA A 48 38.44 26.66 4.01
N GLN A 49 37.31 27.24 4.40
CA GLN A 49 36.02 26.94 3.76
C GLN A 49 36.00 27.37 2.29
N LYS A 50 36.59 28.53 1.98
CA LYS A 50 36.70 29.05 0.61
C LYS A 50 37.64 28.19 -0.24
N ALA A 51 38.79 27.79 0.28
CA ALA A 51 39.71 26.87 -0.39
C ALA A 51 39.09 25.47 -0.58
N LEU A 52 38.28 24.99 0.38
CA LEU A 52 37.50 23.75 0.23
C LEU A 52 36.36 23.90 -0.79
N GLN A 53 35.74 25.06 -0.90
CA GLN A 53 34.69 25.33 -1.90
C GLN A 53 35.27 25.45 -3.31
N GLU A 54 36.41 26.12 -3.47
CA GLU A 54 37.14 26.23 -4.73
C GLU A 54 37.68 24.86 -5.18
N SER A 55 38.24 24.07 -4.26
CA SER A 55 38.68 22.71 -4.56
C SER A 55 37.51 21.75 -4.78
N SER A 56 36.38 21.91 -4.07
CA SER A 56 35.15 21.14 -4.31
C SER A 56 34.52 21.48 -5.65
N GLN A 57 34.53 22.74 -6.10
CA GLN A 57 34.12 23.11 -7.47
C GLN A 57 35.05 22.49 -8.53
N GLN A 58 36.35 22.40 -8.22
CA GLN A 58 37.31 21.78 -9.12
C GLN A 58 37.22 20.24 -9.13
N LEU A 59 36.86 19.62 -8.00
CA LEU A 59 36.74 18.17 -7.83
C LEU A 59 35.35 17.62 -8.22
N SER A 60 34.30 18.44 -8.12
CA SER A 60 32.94 18.09 -8.54
C SER A 60 32.73 18.13 -10.07
N GLY A 61 33.77 18.47 -10.85
CA GLY A 61 33.71 18.52 -12.31
C GLY A 61 32.68 19.52 -12.87
N TYR A 62 32.10 20.37 -12.02
CA TYR A 62 31.01 21.27 -12.39
C TYR A 62 31.57 22.65 -12.69
N SER A 63 32.40 22.74 -13.74
CA SER A 63 32.58 24.01 -14.43
C SER A 63 31.43 24.16 -15.43
N THR A 64 30.63 25.22 -15.27
CA THR A 64 29.53 25.59 -16.17
C THR A 64 29.97 25.74 -17.65
N GLN A 65 31.27 25.72 -17.95
CA GLN A 65 31.82 25.72 -19.30
C GLN A 65 32.24 24.35 -19.85
N GLN A 66 32.50 23.31 -19.03
CA GLN A 66 32.85 21.97 -19.54
C GLN A 66 31.65 21.10 -19.92
N SER A 67 30.42 21.44 -19.50
CA SER A 67 29.22 20.71 -19.94
C SER A 67 28.96 20.83 -21.45
N LYS A 68 29.58 21.79 -22.14
CA LYS A 68 29.53 21.93 -23.60
C LYS A 68 30.66 21.22 -24.36
N LEU A 69 31.62 20.60 -23.67
CA LEU A 69 32.83 20.04 -24.27
C LEU A 69 33.15 18.63 -23.74
N LEU A 70 32.14 17.81 -23.48
CA LEU A 70 32.39 16.36 -23.36
C LEU A 70 32.83 15.85 -24.73
N SER A 71 34.07 15.36 -24.84
CA SER A 71 34.55 14.70 -26.05
C SER A 71 33.65 13.50 -26.36
N VAL A 72 33.55 13.09 -27.63
CA VAL A 72 32.76 11.89 -28.03
C VAL A 72 33.20 10.65 -27.23
N GLN A 73 34.48 10.58 -26.83
CA GLN A 73 35.01 9.53 -25.96
C GLN A 73 34.45 9.59 -24.53
N ASP A 74 34.33 10.79 -23.94
CA ASP A 74 33.77 10.96 -22.59
C ASP A 74 32.28 10.61 -22.57
N GLN A 75 31.55 10.87 -23.67
CA GLN A 75 30.14 10.49 -23.80
C GLN A 75 29.94 8.98 -23.81
N GLU A 76 30.81 8.23 -24.51
CA GLU A 76 30.77 6.77 -24.52
C GLU A 76 31.16 6.17 -23.17
N GLU A 77 32.15 6.74 -22.48
CA GLU A 77 32.52 6.32 -21.11
C GLU A 77 31.36 6.56 -20.12
N VAL A 78 30.72 7.72 -20.17
CA VAL A 78 29.52 8.01 -19.34
C VAL A 78 28.38 7.05 -19.69
N ARG A 79 28.16 6.75 -20.97
CA ARG A 79 27.11 5.81 -21.40
C ARG A 79 27.37 4.40 -20.88
N LEU A 80 28.62 3.93 -20.93
CA LEU A 80 29.02 2.63 -20.40
C LEU A 80 28.84 2.58 -18.87
N ALA A 81 29.28 3.61 -18.15
CA ALA A 81 29.09 3.70 -16.71
C ALA A 81 27.60 3.71 -16.33
N VAL A 82 26.77 4.47 -17.05
CA VAL A 82 25.31 4.46 -16.84
C VAL A 82 24.73 3.08 -17.13
N LYS A 83 25.12 2.44 -18.24
CA LYS A 83 24.68 1.09 -18.59
C LYS A 83 25.03 0.08 -17.50
N ASP A 84 26.25 0.13 -16.99
CA ASP A 84 26.73 -0.76 -15.94
C ASP A 84 25.98 -0.54 -14.64
N VAL A 85 25.72 0.72 -14.28
CA VAL A 85 24.90 1.04 -13.10
C VAL A 85 23.47 0.54 -13.25
N ILE A 86 22.77 0.81 -14.35
CA ILE A 86 21.37 0.41 -14.52
C ILE A 86 21.19 -1.09 -14.75
N SER A 87 22.22 -1.77 -15.28
CA SER A 87 22.21 -3.22 -15.51
C SER A 87 22.76 -4.01 -14.33
N SER A 88 23.31 -3.33 -13.31
CA SER A 88 23.86 -3.99 -12.12
C SER A 88 22.74 -4.66 -11.30
N PRO A 89 22.99 -5.84 -10.71
CA PRO A 89 22.06 -6.46 -9.76
C PRO A 89 21.74 -5.58 -8.55
N GLU A 90 22.63 -4.67 -8.20
CA GLU A 90 22.50 -3.72 -7.10
C GLU A 90 21.48 -2.61 -7.41
N TYR A 91 21.22 -2.32 -8.68
CA TYR A 91 20.28 -1.28 -9.10
C TYR A 91 18.86 -1.53 -8.62
N ASP A 92 18.44 -2.80 -8.51
CA ASP A 92 17.13 -3.18 -7.97
C ASP A 92 16.91 -2.60 -6.55
N LYS A 93 17.94 -2.58 -5.71
CA LYS A 93 17.87 -2.00 -4.36
C LYS A 93 17.76 -0.49 -4.40
N VAL A 94 18.49 0.14 -5.33
CA VAL A 94 18.49 1.59 -5.52
C VAL A 94 17.13 2.06 -6.03
N ILE A 95 16.58 1.42 -7.08
CA ILE A 95 15.29 1.79 -7.65
C ILE A 95 14.14 1.52 -6.67
N LYS A 96 14.17 0.43 -5.91
CA LYS A 96 13.18 0.17 -4.83
C LYS A 96 13.19 1.28 -3.79
N LYS A 97 14.38 1.69 -3.32
CA LYS A 97 14.51 2.80 -2.37
C LYS A 97 14.02 4.12 -2.97
N LEU A 98 14.32 4.37 -4.23
CA LEU A 98 13.90 5.59 -4.94
C LEU A 98 12.38 5.64 -5.15
N MET A 99 11.75 4.52 -5.49
CA MET A 99 10.29 4.39 -5.64
C MET A 99 9.53 4.55 -4.32
N THR A 100 10.19 4.40 -3.17
CA THR A 100 9.59 4.72 -1.87
C THR A 100 9.64 6.21 -1.49
N ASP A 101 10.45 7.03 -2.18
CA ASP A 101 10.44 8.49 -2.00
C ASP A 101 9.19 9.07 -2.70
N THR A 102 8.33 9.73 -1.94
CA THR A 102 7.06 10.28 -2.42
C THR A 102 7.21 11.35 -3.50
N ARG A 103 8.32 12.09 -3.51
CA ARG A 103 8.59 13.11 -4.53
C ARG A 103 8.91 12.46 -5.86
N PHE A 104 9.81 11.48 -5.83
CA PHE A 104 10.17 10.72 -7.02
C PHE A 104 8.96 9.90 -7.52
N ALA A 105 8.30 9.16 -6.65
CA ALA A 105 7.12 8.38 -7.00
C ALA A 105 5.99 9.26 -7.55
N GLY A 106 5.81 10.48 -7.01
CA GLY A 106 4.82 11.43 -7.49
C GLY A 106 5.12 11.97 -8.89
N GLU A 107 6.38 12.35 -9.16
CA GLU A 107 6.80 12.81 -10.49
C GLU A 107 6.81 11.68 -11.52
N PHE A 108 7.29 10.50 -11.12
CA PHE A 108 7.25 9.29 -11.94
C PHE A 108 5.81 8.89 -12.29
N ALA A 109 4.92 8.84 -11.29
CA ALA A 109 3.52 8.53 -11.52
C ALA A 109 2.87 9.54 -12.49
N LYS A 110 3.18 10.84 -12.38
CA LYS A 110 2.69 11.87 -13.30
C LYS A 110 3.20 11.67 -14.72
N SER A 111 4.48 11.31 -14.89
CA SER A 111 5.07 11.14 -16.22
C SER A 111 4.57 9.90 -16.95
N VAL A 112 4.23 8.83 -16.22
CA VAL A 112 3.72 7.58 -16.81
C VAL A 112 2.20 7.44 -16.77
N MET A 113 1.47 8.39 -16.17
CA MET A 113 0.03 8.27 -15.94
C MET A 113 -0.76 8.07 -17.24
N LYS A 114 -0.36 8.79 -18.30
CA LYS A 114 -1.07 8.77 -19.58
C LYS A 114 -0.93 7.40 -20.23
N GLU A 115 0.29 6.92 -20.36
CA GLU A 115 0.62 5.62 -20.93
C GLU A 115 0.03 4.50 -20.07
N ASN A 116 0.10 4.60 -18.74
CA ASN A 116 -0.51 3.63 -17.83
C ASN A 116 -2.04 3.55 -18.00
N LYS A 117 -2.71 4.69 -18.22
CA LYS A 117 -4.15 4.72 -18.51
C LYS A 117 -4.46 4.00 -19.82
N ASP A 118 -3.65 4.19 -20.85
CA ASP A 118 -3.86 3.56 -22.14
C ASP A 118 -3.58 2.04 -22.07
N ILE A 119 -2.52 1.62 -21.37
CA ILE A 119 -2.27 0.21 -21.05
C ILE A 119 -3.48 -0.42 -20.34
N HIS A 120 -4.02 0.23 -19.30
CA HIS A 120 -5.20 -0.30 -18.61
C HIS A 120 -6.43 -0.41 -19.52
N LYS A 121 -6.66 0.55 -20.43
CA LYS A 121 -7.77 0.47 -21.40
C LYS A 121 -7.58 -0.69 -22.39
N GLU A 122 -6.36 -0.95 -22.80
CA GLU A 122 -6.04 -2.04 -23.71
C GLU A 122 -6.15 -3.40 -22.99
N LEU A 123 -5.61 -3.52 -21.77
CA LEU A 123 -5.75 -4.71 -20.94
C LEU A 123 -7.21 -5.06 -20.67
N ILE A 124 -8.08 -4.09 -20.39
CA ILE A 124 -9.52 -4.37 -20.18
C ILE A 124 -10.19 -4.95 -21.43
N LYS A 125 -9.64 -4.73 -22.64
CA LYS A 125 -10.14 -5.33 -23.89
C LYS A 125 -9.57 -6.72 -24.15
N ASP A 126 -8.50 -7.11 -23.46
CA ASP A 126 -7.89 -8.41 -23.61
C ASP A 126 -8.72 -9.51 -22.93
N PRO A 127 -9.05 -10.62 -23.63
CA PRO A 127 -9.86 -11.70 -23.06
C PRO A 127 -9.23 -12.36 -21.81
N SER A 128 -7.90 -12.48 -21.76
CA SER A 128 -7.22 -13.15 -20.64
C SER A 128 -7.30 -12.28 -19.39
N TYR A 129 -7.04 -10.98 -19.54
CA TYR A 129 -7.18 -10.02 -18.44
C TYR A 129 -8.63 -9.91 -17.95
N GLN A 130 -9.61 -9.95 -18.86
CA GLN A 130 -11.03 -9.99 -18.47
C GLN A 130 -11.37 -11.21 -17.62
N GLN A 131 -10.86 -12.40 -17.97
CA GLN A 131 -11.09 -13.61 -17.18
C GLN A 131 -10.50 -13.50 -15.77
N GLU A 132 -9.27 -12.99 -15.66
CA GLU A 132 -8.64 -12.75 -14.36
C GLU A 132 -9.37 -11.69 -13.54
N LEU A 133 -9.85 -10.62 -14.20
CA LEU A 133 -10.64 -9.58 -13.57
C LEU A 133 -11.97 -10.12 -13.04
N VAL A 134 -12.70 -10.91 -13.82
CA VAL A 134 -13.94 -11.57 -13.39
C VAL A 134 -13.68 -12.50 -12.20
N LYS A 135 -12.60 -13.30 -12.27
CA LYS A 135 -12.21 -14.17 -11.15
C LYS A 135 -11.89 -13.37 -9.88
N THR A 136 -11.25 -12.21 -10.02
CA THR A 136 -10.95 -11.31 -8.91
C THR A 136 -12.22 -10.68 -8.33
N LEU A 137 -13.20 -10.36 -9.18
CA LEU A 137 -14.51 -9.84 -8.78
C LEU A 137 -15.43 -10.91 -8.18
N GLN A 138 -15.20 -12.19 -8.42
CA GLN A 138 -15.91 -13.31 -7.78
C GLN A 138 -15.38 -13.57 -6.36
N ASN A 139 -15.38 -12.54 -5.52
CA ASN A 139 -15.02 -12.64 -4.12
C ASN A 139 -16.25 -12.45 -3.20
N PRO A 140 -16.20 -12.92 -1.94
CA PRO A 140 -17.34 -12.84 -1.03
C PRO A 140 -17.85 -11.41 -0.75
N GLU A 141 -16.98 -10.40 -0.82
CA GLU A 141 -17.37 -9.00 -0.61
C GLU A 141 -18.20 -8.46 -1.78
N MET A 142 -17.84 -8.82 -3.01
CA MET A 142 -18.63 -8.52 -4.20
C MET A 142 -19.97 -9.25 -4.18
N GLU A 143 -20.01 -10.51 -3.70
CA GLU A 143 -21.28 -11.24 -3.52
C GLU A 143 -22.21 -10.52 -2.54
N LYS A 144 -21.70 -10.06 -1.39
CA LYS A 144 -22.47 -9.25 -0.43
C LYS A 144 -23.00 -7.97 -1.07
N MET A 145 -22.17 -7.26 -1.83
CA MET A 145 -22.56 -6.05 -2.54
C MET A 145 -23.69 -6.34 -3.54
N ILE A 146 -23.56 -7.41 -4.33
CA ILE A 146 -24.61 -7.84 -5.26
C ILE A 146 -25.90 -8.18 -4.51
N LEU A 147 -25.83 -8.94 -3.42
CA LEU A 147 -26.99 -9.27 -2.58
C LEU A 147 -27.65 -8.02 -1.97
N GLN A 148 -26.87 -7.01 -1.61
CA GLN A 148 -27.39 -5.73 -1.12
C GLN A 148 -28.16 -4.99 -2.22
N VAL A 149 -27.63 -4.98 -3.45
CA VAL A 149 -28.33 -4.41 -4.62
C VAL A 149 -29.62 -5.17 -4.92
N LEU A 150 -29.60 -6.50 -4.89
CA LEU A 150 -30.80 -7.33 -5.10
C LEU A 150 -31.85 -7.13 -4.00
N LYS A 151 -31.43 -6.82 -2.77
CA LYS A 151 -32.35 -6.51 -1.66
C LYS A 151 -32.81 -5.05 -1.63
N SER A 152 -32.24 -4.18 -2.47
CA SER A 152 -32.56 -2.76 -2.52
C SER A 152 -34.02 -2.52 -2.89
N ALA A 153 -34.58 -1.39 -2.43
CA ALA A 153 -35.95 -1.03 -2.73
C ALA A 153 -36.19 -0.83 -4.23
N GLN A 154 -35.17 -0.35 -4.95
CA GLN A 154 -35.18 -0.14 -6.39
C GLN A 154 -35.32 -1.47 -7.13
N TYR A 155 -34.49 -2.45 -6.79
CA TYR A 155 -34.59 -3.78 -7.41
C TYR A 155 -35.90 -4.49 -7.05
N ARG A 156 -36.41 -4.32 -5.81
CA ARG A 156 -37.73 -4.85 -5.44
C ARG A 156 -38.86 -4.29 -6.29
N LYS A 157 -38.82 -3.00 -6.67
CA LYS A 157 -39.83 -2.40 -7.56
C LYS A 157 -39.79 -3.04 -8.95
N GLU A 158 -38.61 -3.21 -9.52
CA GLU A 158 -38.42 -3.91 -10.80
C GLU A 158 -38.95 -5.35 -10.72
N VAL A 159 -38.61 -6.08 -9.64
CA VAL A 159 -39.12 -7.45 -9.42
C VAL A 159 -40.64 -7.47 -9.28
N MET A 160 -41.24 -6.51 -8.57
CA MET A 160 -42.70 -6.41 -8.46
C MET A 160 -43.36 -6.13 -9.81
N SER A 161 -42.79 -5.24 -10.63
CA SER A 161 -43.27 -4.98 -11.99
C SER A 161 -43.19 -6.24 -12.85
N LEU A 162 -42.03 -6.90 -12.85
CA LEU A 162 -41.82 -8.16 -13.57
C LEU A 162 -42.79 -9.25 -13.12
N MET A 163 -43.10 -9.33 -11.82
CA MET A 163 -44.07 -10.29 -11.29
C MET A 163 -45.51 -9.94 -11.73
N GLN A 164 -45.87 -8.65 -11.77
CA GLN A 164 -47.15 -8.19 -12.30
C GLN A 164 -47.30 -8.48 -13.79
N GLU A 165 -46.25 -8.31 -14.58
CA GLU A 165 -46.21 -8.68 -16.00
C GLU A 165 -46.30 -10.20 -16.18
N SER A 166 -45.59 -10.96 -15.34
CA SER A 166 -45.63 -12.43 -15.36
C SER A 166 -47.03 -12.97 -15.03
N MET A 167 -47.75 -12.36 -14.09
CA MET A 167 -49.16 -12.70 -13.79
C MET A 167 -50.12 -12.35 -14.92
N GLN A 168 -49.73 -11.48 -15.85
CA GLN A 168 -50.50 -11.19 -17.05
C GLN A 168 -50.25 -12.20 -18.17
N ASN A 169 -49.19 -13.00 -18.07
CA ASN A 169 -48.89 -14.06 -19.02
C ASN A 169 -50.01 -15.13 -19.00
N PRO A 170 -50.65 -15.43 -20.15
CA PRO A 170 -51.71 -16.42 -20.24
C PRO A 170 -51.30 -17.81 -19.73
N LEU A 171 -50.05 -18.24 -19.95
CA LEU A 171 -49.57 -19.53 -19.45
C LEU A 171 -49.55 -19.56 -17.92
N PHE A 172 -49.04 -18.49 -17.31
CA PHE A 172 -49.01 -18.37 -15.85
C PHE A 172 -50.42 -18.33 -15.26
N ARG A 173 -51.35 -17.60 -15.88
CA ARG A 173 -52.75 -17.56 -15.46
C ARG A 173 -53.43 -18.93 -15.53
N LEU A 174 -53.19 -19.69 -16.59
CA LEU A 174 -53.75 -21.03 -16.74
C LEU A 174 -53.23 -21.97 -15.65
N GLU A 175 -51.94 -21.90 -15.34
CA GLU A 175 -51.32 -22.74 -14.31
C GLU A 175 -51.80 -22.37 -12.90
N VAL A 176 -51.94 -21.08 -12.60
CA VAL A 176 -52.56 -20.61 -11.34
C VAL A 176 -54.02 -21.05 -11.25
N LEU A 177 -54.79 -20.97 -12.34
CA LEU A 177 -56.18 -21.43 -12.36
C LEU A 177 -56.29 -22.96 -12.20
N ASP A 178 -55.38 -23.73 -12.77
CA ASP A 178 -55.32 -25.19 -12.59
C ASP A 178 -54.97 -25.55 -11.14
N LEU A 179 -54.00 -24.84 -10.54
CA LEU A 179 -53.64 -25.01 -9.14
C LEU A 179 -54.82 -24.65 -8.22
N MET A 180 -55.55 -23.56 -8.50
CA MET A 180 -56.76 -23.20 -7.75
C MET A 180 -57.85 -24.26 -7.87
N LYS A 181 -58.06 -24.84 -9.06
CA LYS A 181 -59.02 -25.93 -9.24
C LYS A 181 -58.64 -27.17 -8.42
N LYS A 182 -57.36 -27.55 -8.43
CA LYS A 182 -56.84 -28.67 -7.62
C LYS A 182 -57.02 -28.42 -6.13
N ALA A 183 -56.65 -27.25 -5.63
CA ALA A 183 -56.79 -26.89 -4.21
C ALA A 183 -58.26 -26.90 -3.76
N VAL A 184 -59.18 -26.36 -4.58
CA VAL A 184 -60.62 -26.41 -4.30
C VAL A 184 -61.14 -27.85 -4.33
N GLN A 185 -60.66 -28.68 -5.26
CA GLN A 185 -61.08 -30.08 -5.35
C GLN A 185 -60.57 -30.89 -4.15
N GLU A 186 -59.35 -30.65 -3.67
CA GLU A 186 -58.81 -31.24 -2.44
C GLU A 186 -59.62 -30.84 -1.20
N GLU A 187 -59.89 -29.53 -1.01
CA GLU A 187 -60.76 -29.03 0.07
C GLU A 187 -62.16 -29.64 0.04
N LEU A 188 -62.75 -29.78 -1.15
CA LEU A 188 -64.07 -30.39 -1.32
C LEU A 188 -64.06 -31.91 -1.13
N THR A 189 -62.95 -32.59 -1.38
CA THR A 189 -62.80 -34.03 -1.11
C THR A 189 -62.49 -34.34 0.37
N THR A 190 -62.06 -33.36 1.18
CA THR A 190 -61.72 -33.57 2.60
C THR A 190 -62.88 -33.34 3.59
N LYS A 191 -64.14 -33.39 3.15
CA LYS A 191 -65.32 -33.52 4.04
C LYS A 191 -66.38 -34.37 3.34
N PRO A 192 -66.56 -35.66 3.70
CA PRO A 192 -67.30 -36.00 4.93
C PRO A 192 -66.90 -37.34 5.57
N ASP A 193 -66.26 -37.34 6.74
CA ASP A 193 -66.41 -38.41 7.75
C ASP A 193 -65.75 -38.00 9.08
N GLU A 194 -66.28 -36.96 9.73
CA GLU A 194 -66.29 -36.89 11.19
C GLU A 194 -67.74 -37.01 11.66
N LYS A 195 -68.30 -38.21 11.50
CA LYS A 195 -69.46 -38.65 12.27
C LYS A 195 -68.98 -39.15 13.63
N VAL A 196 -69.27 -38.33 14.65
CA VAL A 196 -69.94 -38.72 15.90
C VAL A 196 -69.92 -40.23 16.17
N LYS A 197 -69.02 -40.66 17.05
CA LYS A 197 -69.23 -41.88 17.84
C LYS A 197 -69.41 -41.47 19.30
N SER A 198 -70.68 -41.38 19.69
CA SER A 198 -71.09 -41.62 21.07
C SER A 198 -70.55 -42.99 21.49
N GLN A 199 -69.77 -43.01 22.56
CA GLN A 199 -69.58 -44.21 23.37
C GLN A 199 -69.77 -43.77 24.82
N GLU A 200 -70.98 -44.03 25.31
CA GLU A 200 -71.36 -43.92 26.71
C GLU A 200 -71.59 -45.35 27.25
N GLU A 201 -71.30 -45.51 28.54
CA GLU A 201 -71.35 -46.72 29.40
C GLU A 201 -70.13 -47.66 29.35
N GLY A 202 -69.37 -47.89 30.44
CA GLY A 202 -69.44 -47.36 31.79
C GLY A 202 -68.40 -47.98 32.75
N GLN A 203 -68.20 -47.28 33.88
CA GLN A 203 -67.95 -47.78 35.25
C GLN A 203 -66.51 -48.00 35.78
N GLY A 204 -66.18 -47.16 36.78
CA GLY A 204 -65.19 -47.37 37.87
C GLY A 204 -63.89 -46.56 37.71
N GLY A 205 -63.47 -45.64 38.58
CA GLY A 205 -63.92 -45.16 39.88
C GLY A 205 -62.70 -44.54 40.60
N SER A 206 -62.90 -43.41 41.32
CA SER A 206 -61.94 -42.74 42.25
C SER A 206 -60.62 -42.22 41.63
N GLU A 207 -60.01 -41.08 41.99
CA GLU A 207 -59.99 -40.30 43.23
C GLU A 207 -59.20 -38.99 43.00
N GLY A 208 -59.59 -37.89 43.67
CA GLY A 208 -58.77 -36.69 44.02
C GLY A 208 -58.24 -35.83 42.86
N GLY A 209 -58.52 -34.53 42.72
CA GLY A 209 -58.70 -33.49 43.73
C GLY A 209 -57.41 -32.66 43.85
N ASP A 210 -57.33 -31.50 43.18
CA ASP A 210 -56.67 -30.25 43.64
C ASP A 210 -56.86 -29.15 42.55
N SER A 211 -57.71 -28.12 42.74
CA SER A 211 -57.48 -26.82 43.40
C SER A 211 -56.55 -25.83 42.68
N GLY A 212 -57.05 -24.62 42.43
CA GLY A 212 -56.28 -23.38 42.23
C GLY A 212 -56.08 -22.99 40.76
N GLY A 213 -56.69 -21.96 40.18
CA GLY A 213 -57.21 -20.71 40.76
C GLY A 213 -56.19 -19.58 40.60
N GLU A 214 -56.68 -18.43 40.10
CA GLU A 214 -56.03 -17.11 39.91
C GLU A 214 -55.23 -16.93 38.60
N ASP A 215 -55.73 -16.20 37.59
CA ASP A 215 -56.26 -14.82 37.52
C ASP A 215 -55.15 -13.76 37.66
N GLY A 216 -55.07 -12.82 36.71
CA GLY A 216 -53.91 -11.92 36.62
C GLY A 216 -53.80 -11.08 35.36
N SER A 217 -54.87 -10.33 35.08
CA SER A 217 -54.94 -9.05 34.35
C SER A 217 -53.63 -8.24 34.18
N GLY A 218 -53.55 -7.50 33.07
CA GLY A 218 -52.92 -6.17 33.09
C GLY A 218 -52.11 -5.82 31.86
N GLY A 219 -52.64 -4.89 31.05
CA GLY A 219 -52.01 -4.39 29.84
C GLY A 219 -50.93 -3.32 30.07
N GLY A 220 -50.54 -2.69 28.96
CA GLY A 220 -50.13 -1.29 28.95
C GLY A 220 -48.69 -1.00 28.53
N GLU A 221 -48.57 -0.54 27.28
CA GLU A 221 -47.89 0.71 26.90
C GLU A 221 -46.37 0.86 26.98
N GLY A 222 -45.84 1.63 26.02
CA GLY A 222 -44.72 2.54 26.26
C GLY A 222 -43.46 2.25 25.44
N GLY A 223 -43.15 3.16 24.52
CA GLY A 223 -41.96 3.13 23.66
C GLY A 223 -40.67 3.67 24.30
N GLY A 224 -39.67 3.82 23.43
CA GLY A 224 -38.35 4.40 23.67
C GLY A 224 -37.40 3.84 22.60
N GLU A 225 -37.11 4.56 21.53
CA GLU A 225 -36.01 5.54 21.43
C GLU A 225 -34.70 5.05 22.06
N GLN A 226 -33.80 4.61 21.17
CA GLN A 226 -32.37 4.94 21.15
C GLN A 226 -31.83 4.69 19.74
#